data_AF-A0A1F9YJI4-F1
#
_entry.id   AF-A0A1F9YJI4-F1
#
_cell.length_a   1.000
_cell.length_b   1.000
_cell.length_c   1.000
_cell.angle_alpha   90.00
_cell.angle_beta   90.00
_cell.angle_gamma   90.00
#
_symmetry.space_group_name_H-M   'P 1'
#
loop_
_entity.id
_entity.type
_entity.pdbx_description
1 polymer ?
#
loop_
_entity_poly.entity_id
_entity_poly.type
_entity_poly.pdbx_seq_one_letter_code
_entity_poly.pdbx_strand_id
1 'polypeptide(L)'
;LLVLAFFGWRHFHNGEFRYAGTVEATEVTLSPRISSTLSSVAVREGEEVEKGQVLIELGCEDLRLDAGIAQREFARAESLYKAGATPLEAFDRARNRRDDTALKVSWCRIESPIDGTVLARLHEPGEWAAPGVKLLTLADLGGVYAFVYVPQSELYRLKPGAEVLAFLPEAGDAPRKGRIASIRAQAEFTPKNVQTREERTR
;
A
#
# COMPACT_ATOMS: atom_id res chain seq x y z
N LEU A 1 -2.92 46.23 -40.97
CA LEU A 1 -1.87 45.18 -40.81
C LEU A 1 -1.74 44.65 -39.37
N LEU A 2 -1.87 45.47 -38.33
CA LEU A 2 -1.76 45.01 -36.92
C LEU A 2 -2.92 44.14 -36.40
N VAL A 3 -4.16 44.37 -36.86
CA VAL A 3 -5.34 43.61 -36.40
C VAL A 3 -5.33 42.15 -36.90
N LEU A 4 -4.82 41.92 -38.12
CA LEU A 4 -4.65 40.57 -38.67
C LEU A 4 -3.53 39.80 -37.97
N ALA A 5 -2.47 40.47 -37.54
CA ALA A 5 -1.41 39.87 -36.72
C ALA A 5 -1.92 39.45 -35.33
N PHE A 6 -2.79 40.25 -34.71
CA PHE A 6 -3.43 39.90 -33.44
C PHE A 6 -4.40 38.71 -33.57
N PHE A 7 -5.16 38.65 -34.67
CA PHE A 7 -6.07 37.52 -34.95
C PHE A 7 -5.32 36.22 -35.30
N GLY A 8 -4.23 36.33 -36.07
CA GLY A 8 -3.34 35.21 -36.38
C GLY A 8 -2.61 34.67 -35.14
N TRP A 9 -2.17 35.55 -34.24
CA TRP A 9 -1.54 35.14 -32.97
C TRP A 9 -2.52 34.45 -32.01
N ARG A 10 -3.78 34.93 -31.96
CA ARG A 10 -4.84 34.33 -31.14
C ARG A 10 -5.32 32.98 -31.67
N HIS A 11 -5.15 32.69 -32.96
CA HIS A 11 -5.56 31.42 -33.56
C HIS A 11 -4.47 30.33 -33.48
N PHE A 12 -3.19 30.70 -33.39
CA PHE A 12 -2.06 29.77 -33.39
C PHE A 12 -1.59 29.29 -32.01
N HIS A 13 -2.17 29.77 -30.90
CA HIS A 13 -1.79 29.40 -29.54
C HIS A 13 -2.77 28.47 -28.80
N ASN A 14 -3.53 27.66 -29.54
CA ASN A 14 -4.27 26.53 -28.97
C ASN A 14 -3.52 25.21 -29.24
N GLY A 15 -2.22 25.18 -28.96
CA GLY A 15 -1.51 23.91 -28.88
C GLY A 15 -2.10 23.10 -27.73
N GLU A 16 -2.44 21.83 -27.97
CA GLU A 16 -2.82 20.93 -26.88
C GLU A 16 -1.68 20.89 -25.86
N PHE A 17 -1.91 21.42 -24.66
CA PHE A 17 -0.90 21.47 -23.61
C PHE A 17 -0.69 20.06 -23.07
N ARG A 18 0.45 19.46 -23.42
CA ARG A 18 0.86 18.13 -22.94
C ARG A 18 1.97 18.30 -21.91
N TYR A 19 1.80 17.65 -20.78
CA TYR A 19 2.80 17.60 -19.73
C TYR A 19 3.22 16.15 -19.52
N ALA A 20 4.52 15.94 -19.32
CA ALA A 20 5.02 14.63 -18.92
C ALA A 20 4.78 14.42 -17.42
N GLY A 21 4.48 13.18 -17.05
CA GLY A 21 4.24 12.80 -15.68
C GLY A 21 4.70 11.39 -15.39
N THR A 22 4.69 11.01 -14.12
CA THR A 22 5.04 9.67 -13.65
C THR A 22 3.80 9.00 -13.10
N VAL A 23 3.60 7.74 -13.46
CA VAL A 23 2.54 6.90 -12.88
C VAL A 23 3.06 6.31 -11.58
N GLU A 24 2.30 6.45 -10.51
CA GLU A 24 2.55 5.85 -9.20
C GLU A 24 1.32 5.06 -8.76
N ALA A 25 1.57 3.92 -8.11
CA ALA A 25 0.55 3.07 -7.52
C ALA A 25 0.50 3.29 -6.00
N THR A 26 -0.62 2.94 -5.38
CA THR A 26 -0.69 2.95 -3.91
C THR A 26 0.05 1.73 -3.39
N GLU A 27 1.16 1.94 -2.70
CA GLU A 27 1.98 0.87 -2.12
C GLU A 27 1.64 0.64 -0.65
N VAL A 28 1.56 -0.63 -0.25
CA VAL A 28 1.41 -1.05 1.14
C VAL A 28 2.57 -1.97 1.49
N THR A 29 3.34 -1.58 2.50
CA THR A 29 4.42 -2.42 3.03
C THR A 29 3.92 -3.26 4.20
N LEU A 30 4.23 -4.56 4.16
CA LEU A 30 3.91 -5.50 5.22
C LEU A 30 5.15 -5.75 6.09
N SER A 31 4.93 -5.72 7.39
CA SER A 31 5.95 -5.95 8.41
C SER A 31 5.39 -6.85 9.52
N PRO A 32 6.22 -7.68 10.18
CA PRO A 32 5.73 -8.48 11.28
C PRO A 32 5.44 -7.58 12.48
N ARG A 33 4.56 -8.04 13.37
CA ARG A 33 4.24 -7.36 14.64
C ARG A 33 4.97 -7.96 15.83
N ILE A 34 5.60 -9.11 15.63
CA ILE A 34 6.33 -9.90 16.62
C ILE A 34 7.68 -10.29 16.04
N SER A 35 8.64 -10.55 16.92
CA SER A 35 9.92 -11.11 16.52
C SER A 35 9.77 -12.62 16.33
N SER A 36 10.06 -13.13 15.14
CA SER A 36 9.96 -14.56 14.82
C SER A 36 10.73 -14.86 13.53
N THR A 37 10.95 -16.15 13.25
CA THR A 37 11.47 -16.60 11.95
C THR A 37 10.37 -16.63 10.90
N LEU A 38 10.72 -16.47 9.63
CA LEU A 38 9.79 -16.72 8.52
C LEU A 38 9.72 -18.23 8.28
N SER A 39 8.59 -18.86 8.56
CA SER A 39 8.38 -20.28 8.28
C SER A 39 8.18 -20.53 6.79
N SER A 40 7.37 -19.70 6.13
CA SER A 40 7.17 -19.75 4.69
C SER A 40 6.74 -18.40 4.12
N VAL A 41 7.03 -18.21 2.83
CA VAL A 41 6.52 -17.09 2.02
C VAL A 41 5.80 -17.71 0.83
N ALA A 42 4.49 -17.50 0.74
CA ALA A 42 3.60 -18.21 -0.19
C ALA A 42 3.46 -17.53 -1.56
N VAL A 43 4.14 -16.41 -1.77
CA VAL A 43 3.99 -15.56 -2.97
C VAL A 43 5.32 -15.16 -3.57
N ARG A 44 5.29 -14.82 -4.86
CA ARG A 44 6.43 -14.31 -5.62
C ARG A 44 6.22 -12.86 -6.05
N GLU A 45 7.31 -12.18 -6.41
CA GLU A 45 7.22 -10.87 -7.05
C GLU A 45 6.49 -10.97 -8.39
N GLY A 46 5.61 -9.99 -8.65
CA GLY A 46 4.72 -9.96 -9.82
C GLY A 46 3.44 -10.79 -9.66
N GLU A 47 3.28 -11.54 -8.57
CA GLU A 47 2.07 -12.33 -8.31
C GLU A 47 0.91 -11.44 -7.87
N GLU A 48 -0.30 -11.73 -8.36
CA GLU A 48 -1.54 -11.10 -7.90
C GLU A 48 -1.99 -11.72 -6.59
N VAL A 49 -2.49 -10.89 -5.68
CA VAL A 49 -2.96 -11.29 -4.36
C VAL A 49 -4.32 -10.68 -4.05
N GLU A 50 -5.12 -11.43 -3.30
CA GLU A 50 -6.43 -11.00 -2.82
C GLU A 50 -6.34 -10.54 -1.36
N LYS A 51 -7.20 -9.59 -0.99
CA LYS A 51 -7.36 -9.16 0.40
C LYS A 51 -7.73 -10.34 1.30
N GLY A 52 -6.97 -10.54 2.37
CA GLY A 52 -7.11 -11.66 3.31
C GLY A 52 -6.33 -12.92 2.89
N GLN A 53 -5.73 -12.94 1.70
CA GLN A 53 -4.83 -14.03 1.32
C GLN A 53 -3.61 -14.07 2.24
N VAL A 54 -3.28 -15.26 2.71
CA VAL A 54 -2.07 -15.50 3.52
C VAL A 54 -0.83 -15.42 2.65
N LEU A 55 0.09 -14.53 3.01
CA LEU A 55 1.31 -14.29 2.24
C LEU A 55 2.54 -14.85 2.95
N ILE A 56 2.60 -14.72 4.28
CA ILE A 56 3.72 -15.17 5.11
C ILE A 56 3.19 -15.87 6.36
N GLU A 57 3.79 -17.00 6.70
CA GLU A 57 3.62 -17.68 7.99
C GLU A 57 4.91 -17.56 8.80
N LEU A 58 4.79 -17.17 10.07
CA LEU A 58 5.88 -17.02 11.02
C LEU A 58 6.05 -18.30 11.89
N GLY A 59 7.31 -18.57 12.28
CA GLY A 59 7.72 -19.63 13.20
C GLY A 59 7.36 -19.29 14.65
N CYS A 60 6.09 -19.49 14.97
CA CYS A 60 5.48 -19.14 16.25
C CYS A 60 5.18 -20.35 17.13
N GLU A 61 6.06 -21.35 17.17
CA GLU A 61 5.83 -22.58 17.95
C GLU A 61 5.70 -22.27 19.45
N ASP A 62 6.48 -21.33 19.95
CA ASP A 62 6.47 -20.83 21.33
C ASP A 62 5.15 -20.14 21.69
N LEU A 63 4.66 -19.24 20.82
CA LEU A 63 3.39 -18.53 21.02
C LEU A 63 2.20 -19.48 20.95
N ARG A 64 2.23 -20.46 20.03
CA ARG A 64 1.20 -21.50 19.94
C ARG A 64 1.18 -22.38 21.19
N LEU A 65 2.35 -22.70 21.75
CA LEU A 65 2.46 -23.44 23.01
C LEU A 65 1.89 -22.63 24.19
N ASP A 66 2.28 -21.36 24.33
CA ASP A 66 1.79 -20.46 25.39
C ASP A 66 0.26 -20.27 25.31
N ALA A 67 -0.28 -20.05 24.11
CA ALA A 67 -1.72 -19.98 23.90
C ALA A 67 -2.42 -21.29 24.29
N GLY A 68 -1.82 -22.44 24.02
CA GLY A 68 -2.32 -23.74 24.46
C GLY A 68 -2.36 -23.89 25.99
N ILE A 69 -1.35 -23.36 26.70
CA ILE A 69 -1.32 -23.33 28.17
C ILE A 69 -2.42 -22.41 28.70
N ALA A 70 -2.49 -21.17 28.20
CA ALA A 70 -3.49 -20.18 28.60
C ALA A 70 -4.92 -20.67 28.37
N GLN A 71 -5.17 -21.37 27.26
CA GLN A 71 -6.48 -21.96 26.96
C GLN A 71 -6.89 -23.03 27.99
N ARG A 72 -5.96 -23.89 28.42
CA ARG A 72 -6.23 -24.90 29.45
C ARG A 72 -6.48 -24.28 30.82
N GLU A 73 -5.73 -23.24 31.17
CA GLU A 73 -5.93 -22.48 32.40
C GLU A 73 -7.29 -21.79 32.42
N PHE A 74 -7.69 -21.16 31.31
CA PHE A 74 -9.00 -20.55 31.15
C PHE A 74 -10.12 -21.58 31.28
N ALA A 75 -10.03 -22.74 30.61
CA ALA A 75 -11.04 -23.80 30.71
C ALA A 75 -11.22 -24.30 32.16
N ARG A 76 -10.10 -24.42 32.91
CA ARG A 76 -10.12 -24.77 34.34
C ARG A 76 -10.78 -23.68 35.17
N ALA A 77 -10.40 -22.42 34.97
CA ALA A 77 -10.96 -21.28 35.70
C ALA A 77 -12.46 -21.13 35.42
N GLU A 78 -12.90 -21.32 34.17
CA GLU A 78 -14.30 -21.30 33.77
C GLU A 78 -15.12 -22.36 34.51
N SER A 79 -14.61 -23.59 34.58
CA SER A 79 -15.27 -24.69 35.30
C SER A 79 -15.41 -24.39 36.79
N LEU A 80 -14.37 -23.85 37.42
CA LEU A 80 -14.40 -23.47 38.84
C LEU A 80 -15.32 -22.28 39.11
N TYR A 81 -15.35 -21.30 38.21
CA TYR A 81 -16.24 -20.13 38.33
C TYR A 81 -17.71 -20.53 38.25
N LYS A 82 -18.07 -21.39 37.29
CA LYS A 82 -19.42 -21.96 37.18
C LYS A 82 -19.82 -22.77 38.41
N ALA A 83 -18.87 -23.42 39.07
CA ALA A 83 -19.07 -24.16 40.31
C ALA A 83 -19.08 -23.28 41.58
N GLY A 84 -18.91 -21.96 41.46
CA GLY A 84 -18.79 -21.04 42.61
C GLY A 84 -17.51 -21.22 43.42
N ALA A 85 -16.52 -21.94 42.89
CA ALA A 85 -15.28 -22.32 43.57
C ALA A 85 -14.11 -21.35 43.30
N THR A 86 -14.31 -20.29 42.51
CA THR A 86 -13.29 -19.26 42.27
C THR A 86 -13.89 -17.85 42.16
N PRO A 87 -13.19 -16.80 42.61
CA PRO A 87 -13.65 -15.42 42.46
C PRO A 87 -13.69 -14.96 41.00
N LEU A 88 -14.53 -13.96 40.71
CA LEU A 88 -14.62 -13.34 39.37
C LEU A 88 -13.26 -12.80 38.89
N GLU A 89 -12.47 -12.19 39.77
CA GLU A 89 -11.14 -11.67 39.43
C GLU A 89 -10.19 -12.74 38.89
N ALA A 90 -10.19 -13.94 39.50
CA ALA A 90 -9.34 -15.05 39.07
C ALA A 90 -9.77 -15.58 37.70
N PHE A 91 -11.08 -15.62 37.43
CA PHE A 91 -11.63 -15.96 36.12
C PHE A 91 -11.26 -14.92 35.06
N ASP A 92 -11.43 -13.62 35.36
CA ASP A 92 -11.12 -12.53 34.44
C ASP A 92 -9.63 -12.50 34.06
N ARG A 93 -8.73 -12.78 35.02
CA ARG A 93 -7.30 -12.90 34.75
C ARG A 93 -6.99 -14.01 33.75
N ALA A 94 -7.59 -15.20 33.93
CA ALA A 94 -7.40 -16.31 33.02
C ALA A 94 -7.97 -16.02 31.62
N ARG A 95 -9.12 -15.34 31.54
CA ARG A 95 -9.72 -14.88 30.28
C ARG A 95 -8.79 -13.93 29.54
N ASN A 96 -8.34 -12.87 30.21
CA ASN A 96 -7.48 -11.85 29.59
C ASN A 96 -6.15 -12.47 29.11
N ARG A 97 -5.60 -13.44 29.86
CA ARG A 97 -4.39 -14.16 29.45
C ARG A 97 -4.62 -15.00 28.18
N ARG A 98 -5.76 -15.69 28.09
CA ARG A 98 -6.16 -16.43 26.88
C ARG A 98 -6.32 -15.49 25.68
N ASP A 99 -6.95 -14.34 25.87
CA ASP A 99 -7.18 -13.38 24.78
C ASP A 99 -5.86 -12.73 24.29
N ASP A 100 -4.94 -12.36 25.20
CA ASP A 100 -3.61 -11.83 24.86
C ASP A 100 -2.78 -12.82 24.02
N THR A 101 -2.72 -14.08 24.47
CA THR A 101 -1.96 -15.12 23.77
C THR A 101 -2.59 -15.48 22.42
N ALA A 102 -3.93 -15.51 22.32
CA ALA A 102 -4.63 -15.72 21.06
C ALA A 102 -4.36 -14.60 20.04
N LEU A 103 -4.34 -13.34 20.49
CA LEU A 103 -3.99 -12.20 19.64
C LEU A 103 -2.56 -12.32 19.10
N LYS A 104 -1.60 -12.71 19.95
CA LYS A 104 -0.20 -12.91 19.52
C LYS A 104 -0.06 -14.02 18.47
N VAL A 105 -0.79 -15.13 18.64
CA VAL A 105 -0.83 -16.20 17.63
C VAL A 105 -1.44 -15.70 16.31
N SER A 106 -2.43 -14.82 16.34
CA SER A 106 -3.00 -14.27 15.10
C SER A 106 -1.99 -13.47 14.28
N TRP A 107 -0.99 -12.85 14.91
CA TRP A 107 0.07 -12.11 14.22
C TRP A 107 1.09 -12.99 13.51
N CYS A 108 1.05 -14.30 13.73
CA CYS A 108 1.91 -15.27 13.07
C CYS A 108 1.57 -15.48 11.60
N ARG A 109 0.39 -15.01 11.18
CA ARG A 109 -0.07 -15.04 9.81
C ARG A 109 -0.16 -13.62 9.29
N ILE A 110 0.59 -13.31 8.24
CA ILE A 110 0.55 -12.00 7.59
C ILE A 110 -0.27 -12.15 6.31
N GLU A 111 -1.40 -11.47 6.31
CA GLU A 111 -2.36 -11.47 5.20
C GLU A 111 -2.26 -10.17 4.39
N SER A 112 -2.69 -10.24 3.13
CA SER A 112 -2.82 -9.05 2.31
C SER A 112 -3.94 -8.14 2.82
N PRO A 113 -3.69 -6.84 3.06
CA PRO A 113 -4.74 -5.88 3.42
C PRO A 113 -5.53 -5.36 2.21
N ILE A 114 -5.05 -5.58 0.99
CA ILE A 114 -5.59 -5.07 -0.27
C ILE A 114 -5.62 -6.15 -1.34
N ASP A 115 -6.45 -5.97 -2.35
CA ASP A 115 -6.26 -6.66 -3.64
C ASP A 115 -5.13 -5.94 -4.39
N GLY A 116 -4.20 -6.66 -4.99
CA GLY A 116 -3.06 -6.02 -5.66
C GLY A 116 -2.00 -6.98 -6.18
N THR A 117 -0.81 -6.46 -6.42
CA THR A 117 0.34 -7.22 -6.93
C THR A 117 1.51 -7.09 -5.99
N VAL A 118 2.25 -8.19 -5.79
CA VAL A 118 3.50 -8.19 -5.01
C VAL A 118 4.59 -7.47 -5.80
N LEU A 119 5.03 -6.31 -5.33
CA LEU A 119 6.11 -5.54 -5.94
C LEU A 119 7.49 -6.04 -5.53
N ALA A 120 7.65 -6.38 -4.26
CA ALA A 120 8.96 -6.74 -3.71
C ALA A 120 8.83 -7.78 -2.59
N ARG A 121 9.76 -8.73 -2.58
CA ARG A 121 9.97 -9.73 -1.53
C ARG A 121 11.37 -9.58 -0.97
N LEU A 122 11.46 -9.13 0.27
CA LEU A 122 12.72 -8.63 0.85
C LEU A 122 13.40 -9.62 1.80
N HIS A 123 12.74 -10.73 2.12
CA HIS A 123 13.22 -11.74 3.06
C HIS A 123 12.87 -13.15 2.60
N GLU A 124 13.73 -14.11 2.91
CA GLU A 124 13.56 -15.52 2.61
C GLU A 124 13.04 -16.34 3.82
N PRO A 125 12.37 -17.48 3.57
CA PRO A 125 12.06 -18.45 4.62
C PRO A 125 13.33 -18.88 5.38
N GLY A 126 13.21 -18.99 6.70
CA GLY A 126 14.29 -19.29 7.63
C GLY A 126 14.97 -18.05 8.24
N GLU A 127 14.80 -16.87 7.65
CA GLU A 127 15.33 -15.63 8.20
C GLU A 127 14.57 -15.18 9.46
N TRP A 128 15.28 -14.47 10.33
CA TRP A 128 14.71 -13.83 11.51
C TRP A 128 14.22 -12.42 11.18
N ALA A 129 13.00 -12.08 11.59
CA ALA A 129 12.44 -10.74 11.40
C ALA A 129 11.95 -10.14 12.72
N ALA A 130 12.26 -8.85 12.92
CA ALA A 130 11.83 -8.06 14.07
C ALA A 130 10.61 -7.17 13.70
N PRO A 131 9.84 -6.67 14.67
CA PRO A 131 8.74 -5.76 14.38
C PRO A 131 9.17 -4.54 13.54
N GLY A 132 8.45 -4.26 12.46
CA GLY A 132 8.67 -3.09 11.62
C GLY A 132 9.66 -3.25 10.46
N VAL A 133 10.41 -4.36 10.35
CA VAL A 133 11.17 -4.62 9.09
C VAL A 133 10.21 -4.94 7.95
N LYS A 134 10.55 -4.47 6.75
CA LYS A 134 9.75 -4.63 5.55
C LYS A 134 9.92 -6.05 5.00
N LEU A 135 8.86 -6.85 4.94
CA LEU A 135 8.89 -8.21 4.38
C LEU A 135 8.43 -8.24 2.93
N LEU A 136 7.28 -7.62 2.67
CA LEU A 136 6.65 -7.55 1.35
C LEU A 136 6.21 -6.11 1.07
N THR A 137 6.20 -5.75 -0.20
CA THR A 137 5.51 -4.53 -0.69
C THR A 137 4.48 -4.94 -1.70
N LEU A 138 3.23 -4.49 -1.49
CA LEU A 138 2.11 -4.72 -2.39
C LEU A 138 1.74 -3.40 -3.07
N ALA A 139 1.20 -3.46 -4.28
CA ALA A 139 0.61 -2.31 -4.95
C ALA A 139 -0.79 -2.58 -5.46
N ASP A 140 -1.69 -1.62 -5.25
CA ASP A 140 -2.97 -1.55 -5.96
C ASP A 140 -2.73 -0.95 -7.34
N LEU A 141 -2.79 -1.81 -8.37
CA LEU A 141 -2.64 -1.42 -9.78
C LEU A 141 -3.98 -1.05 -10.44
N GLY A 142 -5.12 -1.25 -9.75
CA GLY A 142 -6.44 -0.83 -10.24
C GLY A 142 -6.68 0.67 -10.11
N GLY A 143 -6.07 1.29 -9.08
CA GLY A 143 -6.15 2.72 -8.79
C GLY A 143 -4.82 3.46 -8.96
N VAL A 144 -4.29 3.53 -10.20
CA VAL A 144 -3.05 4.26 -10.47
C VAL A 144 -3.26 5.78 -10.55
N TYR A 145 -2.29 6.54 -10.03
CA TYR A 145 -2.26 8.00 -10.10
C TYR A 145 -1.12 8.44 -11.03
N ALA A 146 -1.33 9.53 -11.77
CA ALA A 146 -0.26 10.18 -12.51
C ALA A 146 0.08 11.51 -11.85
N PHE A 147 1.36 11.69 -11.49
CA PHE A 147 1.89 12.97 -11.04
C PHE A 147 2.41 13.75 -12.22
N VAL A 148 1.90 14.97 -12.39
CA VAL A 148 2.25 15.84 -13.51
C VAL A 148 2.76 17.16 -12.94
N TYR A 149 3.96 17.56 -13.36
CA TYR A 149 4.55 18.82 -12.95
C TYR A 149 4.15 19.90 -13.95
N VAL A 150 3.46 20.93 -13.43
CA VAL A 150 2.95 22.05 -14.24
C VAL A 150 3.60 23.34 -13.76
N PRO A 151 4.11 24.19 -14.66
CA PRO A 151 4.64 25.50 -14.28
C PRO A 151 3.60 26.34 -13.52
N GLN A 152 4.04 27.07 -12.49
CA GLN A 152 3.16 27.91 -11.68
C GLN A 152 2.35 28.90 -12.52
N SER A 153 2.94 29.42 -13.59
CA SER A 153 2.27 30.34 -14.52
C SER A 153 1.05 29.73 -15.20
N GLU A 154 0.94 28.41 -15.30
CA GLU A 154 -0.17 27.70 -15.96
C GLU A 154 -1.18 27.12 -14.94
N LEU A 155 -0.85 27.13 -13.65
CA LEU A 155 -1.66 26.52 -12.59
C LEU A 155 -3.07 27.11 -12.50
N TYR A 156 -3.25 28.39 -12.82
CA TYR A 156 -4.55 29.08 -12.79
C TYR A 156 -5.59 28.47 -13.74
N ARG A 157 -5.15 27.72 -14.75
CA ARG A 157 -6.01 27.05 -15.74
C ARG A 157 -6.52 25.69 -15.25
N LEU A 158 -5.91 25.13 -14.21
CA LEU A 158 -6.21 23.79 -13.72
C LEU A 158 -7.08 23.86 -12.46
N LYS A 159 -8.07 22.96 -12.38
CA LYS A 159 -8.97 22.85 -11.22
C LYS A 159 -9.13 21.37 -10.85
N PRO A 160 -9.17 21.02 -9.56
CA PRO A 160 -9.57 19.69 -9.14
C PRO A 160 -10.92 19.29 -9.77
N GLY A 161 -11.04 18.04 -10.19
CA GLY A 161 -12.22 17.51 -10.89
C GLY A 161 -12.27 17.78 -12.39
N ALA A 162 -11.39 18.62 -12.95
CA ALA A 162 -11.34 18.82 -14.40
C ALA A 162 -10.98 17.51 -15.13
N GLU A 163 -11.66 17.24 -16.23
CA GLU A 163 -11.34 16.11 -17.11
C GLU A 163 -10.04 16.38 -17.87
N VAL A 164 -9.21 15.36 -17.97
CA VAL A 164 -7.94 15.40 -18.69
C VAL A 164 -7.78 14.16 -19.56
N LEU A 165 -7.05 14.30 -20.66
CA LEU A 165 -6.67 13.17 -21.50
C LEU A 165 -5.24 12.76 -21.15
N ALA A 166 -5.09 11.54 -20.66
CA ALA A 166 -3.80 10.91 -20.40
C ALA A 166 -3.39 10.09 -21.62
N PHE A 167 -2.12 10.19 -21.99
CA PHE A 167 -1.52 9.41 -23.07
C PHE A 167 -0.40 8.57 -22.48
N LEU A 168 -0.45 7.26 -22.71
CA LEU A 168 0.60 6.33 -22.29
C LEU A 168 1.27 5.83 -23.57
N PRO A 169 2.47 6.31 -23.92
CA PRO A 169 3.14 5.95 -25.17
C PRO A 169 3.26 4.43 -25.37
N GLU A 170 3.42 3.68 -24.27
CA GLU A 170 3.55 2.23 -24.23
C GLU A 170 2.26 1.48 -24.55
N ALA A 171 1.09 2.11 -24.39
CA ALA A 171 -0.23 1.49 -24.63
C ALA A 171 -0.82 1.82 -26.01
N GLY A 172 0.00 2.40 -26.90
CA GLY A 172 -0.46 3.05 -28.13
C GLY A 172 -1.14 4.38 -27.79
N ASP A 173 -0.89 5.42 -28.58
CA ASP A 173 -1.27 6.83 -28.32
C ASP A 173 -2.79 7.12 -28.20
N ALA A 174 -3.63 6.10 -27.97
CA ALA A 174 -5.03 6.24 -27.65
C ALA A 174 -5.22 6.96 -26.30
N PRO A 175 -5.90 8.12 -26.27
CA PRO A 175 -6.12 8.85 -25.03
C PRO A 175 -7.00 8.05 -24.06
N ARG A 176 -6.64 8.10 -22.78
CA ARG A 176 -7.44 7.62 -21.65
C ARG A 176 -8.02 8.82 -20.92
N LYS A 177 -9.32 8.79 -20.62
CA LYS A 177 -9.96 9.83 -19.83
C LYS A 177 -9.55 9.69 -18.36
N GLY A 178 -9.14 10.80 -17.76
CA GLY A 178 -8.83 10.91 -16.34
C GLY A 178 -9.43 12.20 -15.76
N ARG A 179 -9.20 12.40 -14.46
CA ARG A 179 -9.61 13.62 -13.75
C ARG A 179 -8.47 14.11 -12.86
N ILE A 180 -8.36 15.42 -12.69
CA ILE A 180 -7.42 16.01 -11.73
C ILE A 180 -7.90 15.68 -10.31
N ALA A 181 -7.25 14.71 -9.65
CA ALA A 181 -7.62 14.29 -8.30
C ALA A 181 -7.33 15.39 -7.27
N SER A 182 -6.14 15.98 -7.31
CA SER A 182 -5.74 17.10 -6.45
C SER A 182 -4.62 17.90 -7.10
N ILE A 183 -4.44 19.15 -6.65
CA ILE A 183 -3.32 20.00 -7.01
C ILE A 183 -2.57 20.28 -5.71
N ARG A 184 -1.31 19.85 -5.62
CA ARG A 184 -0.48 20.07 -4.41
C ARG A 184 -0.08 21.55 -4.37
N ALA A 185 -0.34 22.21 -3.24
CA ALA A 185 -0.08 23.64 -3.07
C ALA A 185 1.41 23.98 -2.82
N GLN A 186 2.23 22.98 -2.47
CA GLN A 186 3.66 23.14 -2.28
C GLN A 186 4.40 22.74 -3.57
N ALA A 187 5.23 23.65 -4.07
CA ALA A 187 6.13 23.36 -5.18
C ALA A 187 7.20 22.37 -4.70
N GLU A 188 7.35 21.26 -5.42
CA GLU A 188 8.38 20.28 -5.14
C GLU A 188 9.68 20.73 -5.85
N PHE A 189 10.70 21.06 -5.06
CA PHE A 189 11.94 21.67 -5.56
C PHE A 189 12.85 20.66 -6.30
N THR A 190 12.56 19.36 -6.17
CA THR A 190 13.29 18.27 -6.83
C THR A 190 12.29 17.27 -7.42
N PRO A 191 11.75 17.52 -8.63
CA PRO A 191 10.99 16.53 -9.34
C PRO A 191 11.85 15.27 -9.53
N LYS A 192 11.28 14.06 -9.40
CA LYS A 192 11.94 12.86 -9.95
C LYS A 192 12.17 13.12 -11.44
N ASN A 193 13.36 12.79 -11.97
CA ASN A 193 13.71 13.03 -13.37
C ASN A 193 12.69 12.39 -14.32
N VAL A 194 11.76 13.18 -14.83
CA VAL A 194 10.88 12.78 -15.92
C VAL A 194 11.63 13.12 -17.21
N GLN A 195 12.51 12.22 -17.66
CA GLN A 195 13.19 12.43 -18.93
C GLN A 195 12.19 12.29 -20.08
N THR A 196 12.04 13.37 -20.84
CA THR A 196 11.26 13.33 -22.06
C THR A 196 12.04 12.61 -23.17
N ARG A 197 11.34 12.05 -24.16
CA ARG A 197 11.98 11.31 -25.26
C ARG A 197 13.03 12.13 -26.02
N GLU A 198 12.84 13.46 -26.09
CA GLU A 198 13.77 14.41 -26.71
C GLU A 198 15.10 14.53 -25.96
N GLU A 199 15.14 14.32 -24.65
CA GLU A 199 16.38 14.37 -23.85
C GLU A 199 17.21 13.08 -23.96
N ARG A 200 16.58 11.94 -24.27
CA ARG A 200 17.27 10.63 -24.43
C ARG A 200 18.02 10.48 -25.75
N THR A 201 17.79 11.38 -26.72
CA THR A 201 18.32 11.28 -28.08
C THR A 201 19.38 12.34 -28.42
N ARG A 202 19.89 13.08 -27.43
CA ARG A 202 20.99 14.03 -27.60
C ARG A 202 22.33 13.49 -27.12
#